data_AF-A0A3D2CRE5-F1
#
_entry.id   AF-A0A3D2CRE5-F1
#
_cell.length_a   1.000
_cell.length_b   1.000
_cell.length_c   1.000
_cell.angle_alpha   90.00
_cell.angle_beta   90.00
_cell.angle_gamma   90.00
#
_symmetry.space_group_name_H-M   'P 1'
#
loop_
_entity.id
_entity.type
_entity.pdbx_description
1 polymer ?
#
loop_
_entity_poly.entity_id
_entity_poly.type
_entity_poly.pdbx_seq_one_letter_code
_entity_poly.pdbx_strand_id
1 'polypeptide(L)'
;FWNAGTIAGLTDTQIINFANIFGWDIDFALDLRAGDSFHMIYEKKYVEGEYIGAGNILAAEFINQDEPFQAVRYTDDEYYTPDGKSMRKAFLRAPVNFKYISSSFKKRRFHPVQKRWKAHRGIDYAAKTGTPVVAAGDGKVTHSTYNKYNGNYVFIQHGNGIVTKYLHFSKRAVKTGQRVKQGQLIGQVGATGLAAGPHLHYEFLLNGVHRNPRTVKLPDAKPIAKKYKTKFTALSKKRIEALGGSKNAMLATISKVEYTQ
;
A
#
# COMPACT_ATOMS: atom_id res chain seq x y z
N PHE A 1 -13.20 -0.76 10.73
CA PHE A 1 -13.60 -0.61 9.30
C PHE A 1 -14.22 -1.88 8.77
N TRP A 2 -13.53 -3.03 8.80
CA TRP A 2 -14.07 -4.31 8.30
C TRP A 2 -15.52 -4.58 8.75
N ASN A 3 -15.76 -4.58 10.06
CA ASN A 3 -17.10 -4.81 10.62
C ASN A 3 -18.14 -3.78 10.13
N ALA A 4 -17.77 -2.50 10.02
CA ALA A 4 -18.65 -1.46 9.50
C ALA A 4 -18.98 -1.69 8.01
N GLY A 5 -18.00 -2.16 7.22
CA GLY A 5 -18.21 -2.57 5.83
C GLY A 5 -19.17 -3.76 5.71
N THR A 6 -19.00 -4.79 6.55
CA THR A 6 -19.90 -5.95 6.58
C THR A 6 -21.32 -5.56 6.99
N ILE A 7 -21.47 -4.71 8.02
CA ILE A 7 -22.77 -4.17 8.45
C ILE A 7 -23.43 -3.35 7.34
N ALA A 8 -22.65 -2.60 6.57
CA ALA A 8 -23.12 -1.84 5.41
C ALA A 8 -23.44 -2.74 4.18
N GLY A 9 -23.37 -4.06 4.31
CA GLY A 9 -23.70 -5.01 3.24
C GLY A 9 -22.62 -5.15 2.16
N LEU A 10 -21.39 -4.72 2.44
CA LEU A 10 -20.27 -4.90 1.51
C LEU A 10 -19.72 -6.33 1.57
N THR A 11 -19.34 -6.84 0.41
CA THR A 11 -18.55 -8.07 0.30
C THR A 11 -17.10 -7.83 0.75
N ASP A 12 -16.42 -8.89 1.20
CA ASP A 12 -15.00 -8.87 1.56
C ASP A 12 -14.13 -8.23 0.46
N THR A 13 -14.40 -8.56 -0.80
CA THR A 13 -13.71 -8.00 -1.97
C THR A 13 -13.89 -6.48 -2.06
N GLN A 14 -15.09 -5.96 -1.81
CA GLN A 14 -15.34 -4.51 -1.82
C GLN A 14 -14.64 -3.81 -0.66
N ILE A 15 -14.64 -4.41 0.53
CA ILE A 15 -13.95 -3.89 1.72
C ILE A 15 -12.44 -3.81 1.46
N ILE A 16 -11.85 -4.88 0.91
CA ILE A 16 -10.42 -4.93 0.57
C ILE A 16 -10.09 -3.92 -0.54
N ASN A 17 -10.89 -3.85 -1.60
CA ASN A 17 -10.66 -2.93 -2.71
C ASN A 17 -10.74 -1.48 -2.25
N PHE A 18 -11.71 -1.13 -1.41
CA PHE A 18 -11.80 0.18 -0.81
C PHE A 18 -10.57 0.50 0.04
N ALA A 19 -10.17 -0.42 0.93
CA ALA A 19 -9.00 -0.24 1.77
C ALA A 19 -7.71 -0.06 0.95
N ASN A 20 -7.59 -0.73 -0.19
CA ASN A 20 -6.43 -0.60 -1.08
C ASN A 20 -6.32 0.78 -1.74
N ILE A 21 -7.44 1.45 -2.04
CA ILE A 21 -7.46 2.78 -2.65
C ILE A 21 -6.78 3.80 -1.73
N PHE A 22 -7.10 3.74 -0.43
CA PHE A 22 -6.60 4.68 0.57
C PHE A 22 -5.47 4.15 1.44
N GLY A 23 -5.05 2.90 1.25
CA GLY A 23 -4.05 2.25 2.11
C GLY A 23 -2.66 2.91 2.12
N TRP A 24 -2.46 3.90 1.27
CA TRP A 24 -1.29 4.79 1.25
C TRP A 24 -1.39 5.95 2.24
N ASP A 25 -2.61 6.43 2.49
CA ASP A 25 -2.88 7.63 3.28
C ASP A 25 -3.56 7.28 4.62
N ILE A 26 -4.29 6.16 4.69
CA ILE A 26 -5.06 5.70 5.86
C ILE A 26 -4.73 4.22 6.14
N ASP A 27 -4.35 3.90 7.37
CA ASP A 27 -4.28 2.50 7.84
C ASP A 27 -5.49 2.18 8.71
N PHE A 28 -6.41 1.46 8.07
CA PHE A 28 -7.71 1.01 8.58
C PHE A 28 -7.64 0.10 9.81
N ALA A 29 -6.47 -0.26 10.31
CA ALA A 29 -6.35 -1.00 11.57
C ALA A 29 -6.08 -0.09 12.77
N LEU A 30 -5.44 1.07 12.61
CA LEU A 30 -5.05 1.92 13.74
C LEU A 30 -5.49 3.39 13.65
N ASP A 31 -5.81 3.90 12.45
CA ASP A 31 -6.25 5.31 12.30
C ASP A 31 -7.73 5.49 12.60
N LEU A 32 -8.47 4.40 12.76
CA LEU A 32 -9.91 4.46 12.90
C LEU A 32 -10.33 4.93 14.29
N ARG A 33 -11.18 5.94 14.30
CA ARG A 33 -11.90 6.44 15.47
C ARG A 33 -13.40 6.21 15.31
N ALA A 34 -14.10 6.16 16.44
CA ALA A 34 -15.55 6.27 16.40
C ALA A 34 -15.92 7.64 15.81
N GLY A 35 -16.86 7.65 14.86
CA GLY A 35 -17.23 8.85 14.10
C GLY A 35 -16.58 8.93 12.71
N ASP A 36 -15.50 8.19 12.45
CA ASP A 36 -14.96 8.07 11.09
C ASP A 36 -16.01 7.42 10.18
N SER A 37 -16.11 7.93 8.95
CA SER A 37 -17.11 7.46 7.99
C SER A 37 -16.49 7.18 6.63
N PHE A 38 -17.16 6.35 5.86
CA PHE A 38 -16.74 6.04 4.50
C PHE A 38 -17.94 5.99 3.57
N HIS A 39 -17.73 6.41 2.34
CA HIS A 39 -18.74 6.41 1.29
C HIS A 39 -18.11 5.86 0.02
N MET A 40 -18.84 5.02 -0.72
CA MET A 40 -18.38 4.57 -2.03
C MET A 40 -19.53 4.47 -3.01
N ILE A 41 -19.22 4.75 -4.27
CA ILE A 41 -20.07 4.44 -5.41
C ILE A 41 -19.40 3.31 -6.16
N TYR A 42 -20.13 2.25 -6.47
CA TYR A 42 -19.62 1.09 -7.18
C TYR A 42 -20.62 0.60 -8.23
N GLU A 43 -20.13 -0.17 -9.19
CA GLU A 43 -20.94 -0.77 -10.24
C GLU A 43 -21.74 -1.97 -9.70
N LYS A 44 -22.98 -2.15 -10.18
CA LYS A 44 -23.73 -3.40 -10.03
C LYS A 44 -23.81 -4.07 -11.40
N LYS A 45 -23.48 -5.35 -11.47
CA LYS A 45 -23.53 -6.14 -12.70
C LYS A 45 -24.80 -6.98 -12.73
N TYR A 46 -25.42 -7.02 -13.91
CA TYR A 46 -26.63 -7.80 -14.16
C TYR A 46 -26.47 -8.63 -15.42
N VAL A 47 -27.04 -9.83 -15.43
CA VAL A 47 -27.19 -10.69 -16.61
C VAL A 47 -28.66 -11.07 -16.69
N GLU A 48 -29.29 -10.81 -17.83
CA GLU A 48 -30.73 -11.09 -18.05
C GLU A 48 -31.65 -10.46 -16.98
N GLY A 49 -31.25 -9.32 -16.42
CA GLY A 49 -31.98 -8.63 -15.36
C GLY A 49 -31.68 -9.16 -13.95
N GLU A 50 -30.98 -10.29 -13.81
CA GLU A 50 -30.55 -10.83 -12.52
C GLU A 50 -29.23 -10.22 -12.05
N TYR A 51 -29.15 -9.91 -10.76
CA TYR A 51 -27.94 -9.36 -10.16
C TYR A 51 -26.88 -10.45 -9.99
N ILE A 52 -25.71 -10.25 -10.61
CA ILE A 52 -24.60 -11.21 -10.58
C ILE A 52 -23.39 -10.76 -9.76
N GLY A 53 -23.43 -9.54 -9.20
CA GLY A 53 -22.41 -9.07 -8.27
C GLY A 53 -21.99 -7.61 -8.45
N ALA A 54 -21.06 -7.17 -7.60
CA ALA A 54 -20.47 -5.84 -7.65
C ALA A 54 -19.33 -5.78 -8.67
N GLY A 55 -19.23 -4.64 -9.37
CA GLY A 55 -18.11 -4.30 -10.23
C GLY A 55 -17.13 -3.34 -9.55
N ASN A 56 -16.57 -2.41 -10.32
CA ASN A 56 -15.53 -1.51 -9.83
C ASN A 56 -16.07 -0.45 -8.88
N ILE A 57 -15.24 0.02 -7.95
CA ILE A 57 -15.49 1.25 -7.20
C ILE A 57 -15.23 2.42 -8.13
N LEU A 58 -16.23 3.27 -8.36
CA LEU A 58 -16.17 4.41 -9.28
C LEU A 58 -15.67 5.67 -8.59
N ALA A 59 -16.06 5.85 -7.34
CA ALA A 59 -15.52 6.88 -6.46
C ALA A 59 -15.67 6.46 -5.02
N ALA A 60 -14.78 6.96 -4.17
CA ALA A 60 -14.73 6.63 -2.77
C ALA A 60 -14.33 7.87 -1.97
N GLU A 61 -14.84 7.95 -0.75
CA GLU A 61 -14.47 8.93 0.26
C GLU A 61 -14.27 8.22 1.59
N PHE A 62 -13.21 8.57 2.30
CA PHE A 62 -13.03 8.22 3.69
C PHE A 62 -12.84 9.50 4.49
N ILE A 63 -13.62 9.69 5.55
CA ILE A 63 -13.47 10.79 6.49
C ILE A 63 -12.81 10.21 7.73
N ASN A 64 -11.53 10.57 7.93
CA ASN A 64 -10.79 10.22 9.14
C ASN A 64 -10.62 11.49 9.97
N GLN A 65 -11.19 11.54 11.18
CA GLN A 65 -11.00 12.68 12.08
C GLN A 65 -11.25 14.03 11.38
N ASP A 66 -12.41 14.13 10.72
CA ASP A 66 -12.86 15.30 9.93
C ASP A 66 -12.04 15.64 8.67
N GLU A 67 -10.99 14.87 8.34
CA GLU A 67 -10.23 15.02 7.10
C GLU A 67 -10.79 14.11 5.98
N PRO A 68 -11.23 14.67 4.84
CA PRO A 68 -11.76 13.89 3.73
C PRO A 68 -10.64 13.41 2.77
N PHE A 69 -10.55 12.11 2.59
CA PHE A 69 -9.73 11.45 1.58
C PHE A 69 -10.63 10.98 0.45
N GLN A 70 -10.43 11.53 -0.74
CA GLN A 70 -11.29 11.26 -1.89
C GLN A 70 -10.50 10.62 -3.04
N ALA A 71 -11.12 9.65 -3.70
CA ALA A 71 -10.55 8.97 -4.84
C ALA A 71 -11.61 8.74 -5.92
N VAL A 72 -11.23 9.01 -7.16
CA VAL A 72 -12.08 8.83 -8.35
C VAL A 72 -11.37 7.90 -9.32
N ARG A 73 -12.07 6.86 -9.77
CA ARG A 73 -11.57 5.93 -10.78
C ARG A 73 -11.71 6.55 -12.18
N TYR A 74 -10.66 6.47 -12.99
CA TYR A 74 -10.70 6.88 -14.40
C TYR A 74 -10.77 5.66 -15.34
N THR A 75 -10.88 5.91 -16.64
CA THR A 75 -11.06 4.88 -17.68
C THR A 75 -9.78 4.07 -17.97
N ASP A 76 -8.65 4.46 -17.39
CA ASP A 76 -7.37 3.73 -17.41
C ASP A 76 -7.23 2.74 -16.23
N ASP A 77 -8.32 2.51 -15.51
CA ASP A 77 -8.41 1.61 -14.35
C ASP A 77 -7.61 2.07 -13.12
N GLU A 78 -7.22 3.34 -13.09
CA GLU A 78 -6.48 3.96 -12.00
C GLU A 78 -7.35 4.88 -11.14
N TYR A 79 -6.92 5.09 -9.89
CA TYR A 79 -7.55 6.04 -8.96
C TYR A 79 -6.71 7.29 -8.80
N TYR A 80 -7.40 8.43 -8.82
CA TYR A 80 -6.82 9.75 -8.67
C TYR A 80 -7.58 10.54 -7.62
N THR A 81 -6.91 11.47 -6.95
CA THR A 81 -7.57 12.51 -6.16
C THR A 81 -8.47 13.35 -7.07
N PRO A 82 -9.44 14.11 -6.53
CA PRO A 82 -10.32 14.94 -7.34
C PRO A 82 -9.61 15.95 -8.26
N ASP A 83 -8.42 16.43 -7.85
CA ASP A 83 -7.54 17.32 -8.61
C ASP A 83 -6.62 16.59 -9.62
N GLY A 84 -6.68 15.26 -9.67
CA GLY A 84 -6.00 14.42 -10.66
C GLY A 84 -4.60 13.96 -10.28
N LYS A 85 -4.21 14.05 -9.00
CA LYS A 85 -2.98 13.43 -8.50
C LYS A 85 -3.20 11.93 -8.38
N SER A 86 -2.16 11.14 -8.63
CA SER A 86 -2.28 9.69 -8.46
C SER A 86 -2.50 9.35 -6.99
N MET A 87 -3.44 8.45 -6.70
CA MET A 87 -3.55 7.82 -5.37
C MET A 87 -2.40 6.83 -5.10
N ARG A 88 -1.52 6.60 -6.08
CA ARG A 88 -0.30 5.77 -5.92
C ARG A 88 0.90 6.66 -5.63
N LYS A 89 1.83 6.20 -4.79
CA LYS A 89 3.17 6.80 -4.60
C LYS A 89 4.26 5.92 -5.24
N ALA A 90 5.25 6.53 -5.88
CA ALA A 90 6.37 5.79 -6.48
C ALA A 90 7.29 5.26 -5.37
N PHE A 91 7.60 3.97 -5.35
CA PHE A 91 8.57 3.43 -4.38
C PHE A 91 10.01 3.86 -4.70
N LEU A 92 10.82 4.03 -3.66
CA LEU A 92 12.28 4.06 -3.80
C LEU A 92 12.76 2.68 -4.25
N ARG A 93 13.52 2.64 -5.36
CA ARG A 93 14.12 1.41 -5.87
C ARG A 93 15.33 0.94 -5.06
N ALA A 94 16.00 1.87 -4.38
CA ALA A 94 17.14 1.62 -3.51
C ALA A 94 16.94 2.33 -2.17
N PRO A 95 16.60 1.61 -1.09
CA PRO A 95 16.31 2.20 0.22
C PRO A 95 17.55 2.47 1.09
N VAL A 96 18.74 2.56 0.49
CA VAL A 96 20.03 2.70 1.19
C VAL A 96 21.02 3.43 0.29
N ASN A 97 21.95 4.18 0.87
CA ASN A 97 23.12 4.69 0.14
C ASN A 97 24.20 3.59 0.08
N PHE A 98 24.51 3.06 -1.10
CA PHE A 98 25.35 1.87 -1.25
C PHE A 98 26.53 2.10 -2.18
N LYS A 99 27.60 1.31 -2.02
CA LYS A 99 28.81 1.41 -2.86
C LYS A 99 28.60 0.71 -4.21
N TYR A 100 28.08 -0.50 -4.18
CA TYR A 100 27.73 -1.30 -5.36
C TYR A 100 26.72 -2.40 -4.99
N ILE A 101 26.09 -3.02 -6.00
CA ILE A 101 25.22 -4.19 -5.81
C ILE A 101 26.11 -5.44 -5.79
N SER A 102 26.20 -6.11 -4.65
CA SER A 102 27.01 -7.33 -4.49
C SER A 102 26.29 -8.57 -5.04
N SER A 103 24.95 -8.57 -5.03
CA SER A 103 24.16 -9.64 -5.64
C SER A 103 22.81 -9.17 -6.15
N SER A 104 22.51 -9.43 -7.42
CA SER A 104 21.21 -9.12 -8.03
C SER A 104 20.18 -10.22 -7.77
N PHE A 105 18.90 -9.88 -7.94
CA PHE A 105 17.80 -10.84 -7.98
C PHE A 105 18.05 -11.88 -9.08
N LYS A 106 18.04 -13.17 -8.73
CA LYS A 106 18.27 -14.26 -9.68
C LYS A 106 17.36 -15.44 -9.33
N LYS A 107 16.64 -15.96 -10.33
CA LYS A 107 15.82 -17.18 -10.16
C LYS A 107 16.66 -18.42 -9.81
N ARG A 108 17.95 -18.43 -10.16
CA ARG A 108 18.92 -19.50 -9.84
C ARG A 108 20.33 -18.93 -9.66
N ARG A 109 20.97 -19.18 -8.52
CA ARG A 109 22.35 -18.75 -8.18
C ARG A 109 23.00 -19.75 -7.24
N PHE A 110 24.31 -19.92 -7.33
CA PHE A 110 25.08 -20.65 -6.32
C PHE A 110 25.16 -19.83 -5.02
N HIS A 111 24.72 -20.41 -3.90
CA HIS A 111 24.73 -19.78 -2.59
C HIS A 111 26.08 -20.03 -1.91
N PRO A 112 26.92 -19.00 -1.67
CA PRO A 112 28.30 -19.21 -1.23
C PRO A 112 28.41 -19.82 0.17
N VAL A 113 27.52 -19.43 1.10
CA VAL A 113 27.53 -19.96 2.48
C VAL A 113 26.96 -21.39 2.57
N GLN A 114 25.80 -21.63 1.95
CA GLN A 114 25.14 -22.95 1.98
C GLN A 114 25.66 -23.94 0.93
N LYS A 115 26.59 -23.51 0.06
CA LYS A 115 27.20 -24.29 -1.03
C LYS A 115 26.21 -25.06 -1.93
N ARG A 116 25.05 -24.45 -2.25
CA ARG A 116 24.00 -25.05 -3.10
C ARG A 116 23.35 -24.03 -4.03
N TRP A 117 22.73 -24.50 -5.11
CA TRP A 117 21.96 -23.66 -6.02
C TRP A 117 20.60 -23.26 -5.41
N LYS A 118 20.33 -21.96 -5.32
CA LYS A 118 19.09 -21.40 -4.78
C LYS A 118 18.72 -20.11 -5.49
N ALA A 119 17.42 -19.78 -5.52
CA ALA A 119 16.97 -18.47 -5.92
C ALA A 119 17.47 -17.39 -4.94
N HIS A 120 17.99 -16.29 -5.48
CA HIS A 120 18.23 -15.07 -4.74
C HIS A 120 17.01 -14.16 -4.91
N ARG A 121 16.17 -14.10 -3.88
CA ARG A 121 14.83 -13.50 -3.93
C ARG A 121 14.80 -12.00 -3.60
N GLY A 122 15.97 -11.39 -3.44
CA GLY A 122 16.18 -9.97 -3.19
C GLY A 122 17.37 -9.42 -3.95
N ILE A 123 17.81 -8.23 -3.56
CA ILE A 123 19.04 -7.57 -4.00
C ILE A 123 19.90 -7.29 -2.77
N ASP A 124 21.19 -7.59 -2.89
CA ASP A 124 22.20 -7.30 -1.88
C ASP A 124 22.91 -6.00 -2.23
N TYR A 125 22.71 -4.96 -1.43
CA TYR A 125 23.39 -3.68 -1.54
C TYR A 125 24.56 -3.62 -0.56
N ALA A 126 25.79 -3.63 -1.07
CA ALA A 126 26.99 -3.55 -0.24
C ALA A 126 27.15 -2.12 0.30
N ALA A 127 27.20 -2.00 1.63
CA ALA A 127 27.32 -0.73 2.33
C ALA A 127 28.02 -0.95 3.69
N LYS A 128 28.63 0.10 4.24
CA LYS A 128 29.33 0.01 5.53
C LYS A 128 28.32 -0.29 6.65
N THR A 129 28.73 -1.03 7.67
CA THR A 129 27.94 -1.16 8.91
C THR A 129 27.57 0.23 9.44
N GLY A 130 26.33 0.41 9.90
CA GLY A 130 25.83 1.70 10.38
C GLY A 130 25.17 2.56 9.31
N THR A 131 25.33 2.24 8.02
CA THR A 131 24.71 3.02 6.94
C THR A 131 23.19 3.07 7.11
N PRO A 132 22.56 4.26 7.11
CA PRO A 132 21.11 4.41 7.22
C PRO A 132 20.34 3.65 6.13
N VAL A 133 19.31 2.93 6.53
CA VAL A 133 18.33 2.29 5.64
C VAL A 133 16.96 2.88 5.91
N VAL A 134 16.26 3.28 4.84
CA VAL A 134 14.98 3.96 4.90
C VAL A 134 13.83 3.11 4.34
N ALA A 135 12.60 3.43 4.69
CA ALA A 135 11.43 2.79 4.10
C ALA A 135 11.31 3.14 2.60
N ALA A 136 11.13 2.13 1.76
CA ALA A 136 10.99 2.31 0.31
C ALA A 136 9.66 2.96 -0.10
N GLY A 137 8.67 2.96 0.77
CA GLY A 137 7.34 3.53 0.56
C GLY A 137 6.62 3.69 1.91
N ASP A 138 5.54 4.46 1.93
CA ASP A 138 4.68 4.55 3.10
C ASP A 138 4.12 3.17 3.45
N GLY A 139 3.99 2.86 4.74
CA GLY A 139 3.43 1.59 5.15
C GLY A 139 3.53 1.30 6.64
N LYS A 140 3.20 0.06 6.98
CA LYS A 140 3.19 -0.44 8.36
C LYS A 140 4.23 -1.51 8.55
N VAL A 141 5.03 -1.38 9.60
CA VAL A 141 6.01 -2.41 10.00
C VAL A 141 5.26 -3.63 10.52
N THR A 142 5.27 -4.72 9.76
CA THR A 142 4.64 -5.99 10.20
C THR A 142 5.58 -6.82 11.04
N HIS A 143 6.89 -6.67 10.84
CA HIS A 143 7.91 -7.34 11.62
C HIS A 143 9.06 -6.39 11.87
N SER A 144 9.47 -6.27 13.12
CA SER A 144 10.78 -5.78 13.50
C SER A 144 11.30 -6.73 14.58
N THR A 145 12.14 -7.68 14.20
CA THR A 145 12.64 -8.71 15.12
C THR A 145 13.98 -9.28 14.65
N TYR A 146 14.46 -10.30 15.35
CA TYR A 146 15.69 -11.01 15.05
C TYR A 146 15.41 -12.50 14.79
N ASN A 147 16.10 -13.09 13.81
CA ASN A 147 16.27 -14.55 13.74
C ASN A 147 17.64 -14.92 13.15
N LYS A 148 18.03 -16.19 13.29
CA LYS A 148 19.36 -16.68 12.87
C LYS A 148 19.66 -16.56 11.37
N TYR A 149 18.64 -16.46 10.52
CA TYR A 149 18.81 -16.39 9.06
C TYR A 149 18.81 -14.95 8.57
N ASN A 150 17.80 -14.18 8.94
CA ASN A 150 17.61 -12.80 8.51
C ASN A 150 18.46 -11.80 9.30
N GLY A 151 18.99 -12.22 10.46
CA GLY A 151 19.60 -11.31 11.41
C GLY A 151 18.55 -10.42 12.05
N ASN A 152 18.90 -9.17 12.33
CA ASN A 152 17.92 -8.13 12.61
C ASN A 152 17.26 -7.71 11.30
N TYR A 153 15.93 -7.72 11.27
CA TYR A 153 15.19 -7.36 10.06
C TYR A 153 13.96 -6.54 10.37
N VAL A 154 13.51 -5.85 9.33
CA VAL A 154 12.25 -5.10 9.29
C VAL A 154 11.49 -5.53 8.05
N PHE A 155 10.21 -5.86 8.16
CA PHE A 155 9.29 -6.05 7.03
C PHE A 155 8.20 -4.99 7.08
N ILE A 156 7.87 -4.42 5.93
CA ILE A 156 6.86 -3.36 5.80
C ILE A 156 5.80 -3.81 4.80
N GLN A 157 4.54 -3.77 5.24
CA GLN A 157 3.37 -3.91 4.37
C GLN A 157 3.00 -2.53 3.84
N HIS A 158 2.77 -2.46 2.53
CA HIS A 158 2.31 -1.27 1.82
C HIS A 158 0.92 -1.53 1.22
N GLY A 159 0.32 -0.50 0.62
CA GLY A 159 -0.89 -0.67 -0.20
C GLY A 159 -0.66 -1.57 -1.43
N ASN A 160 -1.75 -1.95 -2.10
CA ASN A 160 -1.74 -2.70 -3.36
C ASN A 160 -1.01 -4.06 -3.31
N GLY A 161 -1.08 -4.75 -2.17
CA GLY A 161 -0.49 -6.08 -1.99
C GLY A 161 1.05 -6.10 -2.03
N ILE A 162 1.69 -4.95 -1.79
CA ILE A 162 3.16 -4.83 -1.83
C ILE A 162 3.76 -5.03 -0.44
N VAL A 163 4.82 -5.84 -0.36
CA VAL A 163 5.62 -6.02 0.85
C VAL A 163 7.08 -5.78 0.53
N THR A 164 7.75 -5.01 1.38
CA THR A 164 9.21 -4.87 1.33
C THR A 164 9.86 -5.47 2.56
N LYS A 165 11.03 -6.09 2.37
CA LYS A 165 11.79 -6.72 3.45
C LYS A 165 13.22 -6.22 3.47
N TYR A 166 13.73 -5.93 4.66
CA TYR A 166 15.03 -5.35 4.92
C TYR A 166 15.74 -6.21 5.97
N LEU A 167 16.82 -6.88 5.59
CA LEU A 167 17.49 -7.88 6.41
C LEU A 167 18.93 -7.45 6.76
N HIS A 168 19.53 -8.21 7.67
CA HIS A 168 20.92 -8.12 8.11
C HIS A 168 21.30 -6.80 8.79
N PHE A 169 20.35 -6.10 9.40
CA PHE A 169 20.63 -4.87 10.12
C PHE A 169 21.61 -5.06 11.27
N SER A 170 22.42 -4.04 11.56
CA SER A 170 23.15 -3.94 12.83
C SER A 170 22.19 -3.50 13.93
N LYS A 171 21.36 -2.50 13.64
CA LYS A 171 20.36 -1.94 14.54
C LYS A 171 19.04 -1.67 13.80
N ARG A 172 17.92 -2.00 14.45
CA ARG A 172 16.55 -1.65 14.00
C ARG A 172 16.18 -0.29 14.60
N ALA A 173 15.54 0.57 13.82
CA ALA A 173 15.10 1.91 14.26
C ALA A 173 13.58 2.01 14.46
N VAL A 174 12.85 0.94 14.15
CA VAL A 174 11.38 0.89 14.22
C VAL A 174 10.90 -0.38 14.91
N LYS A 175 9.67 -0.36 15.43
CA LYS A 175 9.01 -1.48 16.13
C LYS A 175 7.89 -2.09 15.29
N THR A 176 7.52 -3.34 15.55
CA THR A 176 6.33 -3.96 14.96
C THR A 176 5.09 -3.12 15.27
N GLY A 177 4.22 -2.94 14.28
CA GLY A 177 3.03 -2.08 14.35
C GLY A 177 3.28 -0.61 14.02
N GLN A 178 4.54 -0.14 14.04
CA GLN A 178 4.88 1.25 13.76
C GLN A 178 4.63 1.59 12.28
N ARG A 179 4.06 2.78 12.04
CA ARG A 179 3.97 3.34 10.69
C ARG A 179 5.23 4.08 10.30
N VAL A 180 5.54 3.99 9.03
CA VAL A 180 6.70 4.64 8.44
C VAL A 180 6.30 5.36 7.17
N LYS A 181 6.82 6.58 7.01
CA LYS A 181 6.76 7.30 5.74
C LYS A 181 7.91 6.85 4.85
N GLN A 182 7.73 6.94 3.54
CA GLN A 182 8.81 6.78 2.58
C GLN A 182 9.99 7.69 2.97
N GLY A 183 11.21 7.14 2.92
CA GLY A 183 12.41 7.88 3.32
C GLY A 183 12.65 7.94 4.84
N GLN A 184 11.72 7.47 5.67
CA GLN A 184 11.94 7.38 7.12
C GLN A 184 12.98 6.31 7.45
N LEU A 185 13.89 6.61 8.39
CA LEU A 185 14.88 5.67 8.91
C LEU A 185 14.21 4.46 9.57
N ILE A 186 14.56 3.25 9.13
CA ILE A 186 14.04 1.98 9.66
C ILE A 186 15.11 1.07 10.26
N GLY A 187 16.37 1.32 9.95
CA GLY A 187 17.48 0.59 10.53
C GLY A 187 18.81 1.02 9.94
N GLN A 188 19.84 0.29 10.31
CA GLN A 188 21.20 0.52 9.86
C GLN A 188 21.79 -0.77 9.33
N VAL A 189 22.52 -0.68 8.22
CA VAL A 189 23.22 -1.82 7.60
C VAL A 189 24.09 -2.53 8.64
N GLY A 190 24.16 -3.85 8.56
CA GLY A 190 25.04 -4.69 9.34
C GLY A 190 25.34 -5.99 8.61
N ALA A 191 25.72 -7.01 9.37
CA ALA A 191 26.02 -8.35 8.88
C ALA A 191 25.44 -9.42 9.81
N THR A 192 24.28 -9.14 10.43
CA THR A 192 23.68 -10.09 11.38
C THR A 192 22.96 -11.23 10.66
N GLY A 193 22.83 -12.38 11.33
CA GLY A 193 22.23 -13.58 10.74
C GLY A 193 23.12 -14.23 9.68
N LEU A 194 22.52 -14.76 8.62
CA LEU A 194 23.23 -15.45 7.55
C LEU A 194 23.76 -14.44 6.51
N ALA A 195 24.80 -13.70 6.86
CA ALA A 195 25.44 -12.71 6.00
C ALA A 195 26.96 -12.96 5.90
N ALA A 196 27.52 -12.87 4.69
CA ALA A 196 28.96 -13.03 4.48
C ALA A 196 29.77 -11.75 4.82
N GLY A 197 29.10 -10.61 4.96
CA GLY A 197 29.69 -9.31 5.27
C GLY A 197 28.63 -8.20 5.29
N PRO A 198 29.01 -6.95 5.59
CA PRO A 198 28.05 -5.85 5.69
C PRO A 198 27.31 -5.53 4.39
N HIS A 199 25.99 -5.70 4.40
CA HIS A 199 25.11 -5.38 3.29
C HIS A 199 23.64 -5.27 3.73
N LEU A 200 22.82 -4.62 2.91
CA LEU A 200 21.36 -4.74 2.99
C LEU A 200 20.89 -5.80 2.00
N HIS A 201 20.21 -6.83 2.49
CA HIS A 201 19.39 -7.69 1.64
C HIS A 201 17.96 -7.15 1.57
N TYR A 202 17.54 -6.75 0.38
CA TYR A 202 16.26 -6.11 0.12
C TYR A 202 15.37 -6.97 -0.78
N GLU A 203 14.19 -7.36 -0.29
CA GLU A 203 13.18 -8.07 -1.09
C GLU A 203 11.98 -7.18 -1.37
N PHE A 204 11.40 -7.34 -2.56
CA PHE A 204 10.16 -6.70 -2.97
C PHE A 204 9.17 -7.77 -3.43
N LEU A 205 7.99 -7.79 -2.84
CA LEU A 205 6.92 -8.72 -3.17
C LEU A 205 5.72 -7.93 -3.68
N LEU A 206 5.09 -8.45 -4.73
CA LEU A 206 3.79 -7.98 -5.22
C LEU A 206 2.83 -9.17 -5.21
N ASN A 207 1.75 -9.07 -4.44
CA ASN A 207 0.75 -10.12 -4.25
C ASN A 207 1.41 -11.46 -3.85
N GLY A 208 2.33 -11.40 -2.88
CA GLY A 208 3.07 -12.57 -2.38
C GLY A 208 4.21 -13.08 -3.27
N VAL A 209 4.32 -12.61 -4.52
CA VAL A 209 5.35 -13.05 -5.47
C VAL A 209 6.56 -12.13 -5.42
N HIS A 210 7.76 -12.69 -5.22
CA HIS A 210 9.00 -11.89 -5.20
C HIS A 210 9.31 -11.40 -6.61
N ARG A 211 9.53 -10.09 -6.75
CA ARG A 211 9.87 -9.43 -8.00
C ARG A 211 11.22 -8.75 -7.84
N ASN A 212 11.95 -8.62 -8.95
CA ASN A 212 13.19 -7.87 -8.95
C ASN A 212 12.87 -6.39 -8.66
N PRO A 213 13.28 -5.82 -7.52
CA PRO A 213 12.94 -4.45 -7.15
C PRO A 213 13.43 -3.39 -8.14
N ARG A 214 14.48 -3.70 -8.93
CA ARG A 214 15.04 -2.78 -9.93
C ARG A 214 14.23 -2.71 -11.21
N THR A 215 13.55 -3.80 -11.58
CA THR A 215 12.92 -3.94 -12.90
C THR A 215 11.43 -4.22 -12.83
N VAL A 216 10.88 -4.46 -11.63
CA VAL A 216 9.44 -4.58 -11.45
C VAL A 216 8.82 -3.29 -11.96
N LYS A 217 7.87 -3.44 -12.89
CA LYS A 217 7.02 -2.33 -13.33
C LYS A 217 6.15 -1.98 -12.14
N LEU A 218 6.61 -0.99 -11.38
CA LEU A 218 5.75 -0.32 -10.42
C LEU A 218 4.83 0.56 -11.24
N PRO A 219 3.54 0.61 -10.91
CA PRO A 219 2.71 1.64 -11.49
C PRO A 219 3.27 3.00 -11.14
N ASP A 220 3.51 3.81 -12.17
CA ASP A 220 3.98 5.16 -11.98
C ASP A 220 2.90 5.95 -11.22
N ALA A 221 3.32 6.72 -10.21
CA ALA A 221 2.49 7.72 -9.52
C ALA A 221 2.23 8.94 -10.42
N LYS A 222 2.00 8.71 -11.71
CA LYS A 222 1.77 9.79 -12.67
C LYS A 222 0.39 10.38 -12.41
N PRO A 223 0.26 11.71 -12.32
CA PRO A 223 -1.05 12.34 -12.31
C PRO A 223 -1.77 12.04 -13.63
N ILE A 224 -3.07 12.31 -13.65
CA ILE A 224 -3.88 12.17 -14.85
C ILE A 224 -3.18 12.86 -16.03
N ALA A 225 -3.04 12.15 -17.16
CA ALA A 225 -2.35 12.71 -18.31
C ALA A 225 -3.01 14.02 -18.76
N LYS A 226 -2.20 15.03 -19.14
CA LYS A 226 -2.69 16.39 -19.45
C LYS A 226 -3.85 16.39 -20.47
N LYS A 227 -3.80 15.51 -21.48
CA LYS A 227 -4.86 15.32 -22.49
C LYS A 227 -6.21 14.88 -21.93
N TYR A 228 -6.23 14.26 -20.76
CA TYR A 228 -7.44 13.77 -20.09
C TYR A 228 -7.89 14.67 -18.94
N LYS A 229 -7.11 15.69 -18.55
CA LYS A 229 -7.38 16.52 -17.37
C LYS A 229 -8.79 17.12 -17.39
N THR A 230 -9.23 17.74 -18.48
CA THR A 230 -10.57 18.34 -18.58
C THR A 230 -11.68 17.31 -18.45
N LYS A 231 -11.56 16.15 -19.11
CA LYS A 231 -12.55 15.06 -19.04
C LYS A 231 -12.60 14.47 -17.64
N PHE A 232 -11.43 14.26 -17.03
CA PHE A 232 -11.32 13.76 -15.66
C PHE A 232 -11.92 14.75 -14.66
N THR A 233 -11.64 16.04 -14.76
CA THR A 233 -12.22 17.05 -13.84
C THR A 233 -13.75 17.06 -13.90
N ALA A 234 -14.35 16.97 -15.09
CA ALA A 234 -15.80 16.88 -15.24
C ALA A 234 -16.37 15.58 -14.65
N LEU A 235 -15.73 14.44 -14.92
CA LEU A 235 -16.10 13.15 -14.34
C LEU A 235 -15.97 13.16 -12.82
N SER A 236 -14.86 13.67 -12.30
CA SER A 236 -14.54 13.79 -10.88
C SER A 236 -15.61 14.59 -10.16
N LYS A 237 -15.94 15.79 -10.66
CA LYS A 237 -17.02 16.62 -10.13
C LYS A 237 -18.34 15.85 -10.03
N LYS A 238 -18.76 15.21 -11.13
CA LYS A 238 -19.99 14.39 -11.16
C LYS A 238 -19.98 13.27 -10.12
N ARG A 239 -18.84 12.60 -9.93
CA ARG A 239 -18.71 11.48 -8.98
C ARG A 239 -18.69 11.93 -7.53
N ILE A 240 -18.02 13.04 -7.22
CA ILE A 240 -18.00 13.63 -5.89
C ILE A 240 -19.37 14.20 -5.52
N GLU A 241 -20.07 14.85 -6.44
CA GLU A 241 -21.46 15.31 -6.23
C GLU A 241 -22.40 14.14 -5.93
N ALA A 242 -22.27 13.04 -6.66
CA ALA A 242 -23.07 11.83 -6.40
C ALA A 242 -22.77 11.20 -5.03
N LEU A 243 -21.50 11.23 -4.58
CA LEU A 243 -21.11 10.79 -3.23
C LEU A 243 -21.76 11.66 -2.16
N GLY A 244 -21.67 12.99 -2.32
CA GLY A 244 -22.28 13.95 -1.39
C GLY A 244 -23.81 13.85 -1.33
N GLY A 245 -24.47 13.69 -2.48
CA GLY A 245 -25.93 13.49 -2.53
C GLY A 245 -26.37 12.20 -1.82
N SER A 246 -25.63 11.11 -2.00
CA SER A 246 -25.91 9.83 -1.33
C SER A 246 -25.71 9.92 0.19
N LYS A 247 -24.68 10.64 0.64
CA LYS A 247 -24.42 10.92 2.06
C LYS A 247 -25.57 11.69 2.70
N ASN A 248 -26.01 12.78 2.06
CA ASN A 248 -27.10 13.61 2.58
C ASN A 248 -28.42 12.83 2.66
N ALA A 249 -28.71 11.95 1.69
CA ALA A 249 -29.88 11.10 1.72
C ALA A 249 -29.85 10.06 2.86
N MET A 250 -28.68 9.47 3.14
CA MET A 250 -28.52 8.58 4.30
C MET A 250 -28.72 9.32 5.63
N LEU A 251 -28.10 10.49 5.81
CA LEU A 251 -28.23 11.30 7.04
C LEU A 251 -29.69 11.73 7.30
N ALA A 252 -30.43 12.10 6.25
CA ALA A 252 -31.84 12.45 6.35
C ALA A 252 -32.74 11.24 6.71
N THR A 253 -32.31 10.02 6.40
CA THR A 253 -33.05 8.79 6.72
C THR A 253 -32.81 8.38 8.17
N ILE A 254 -31.57 8.46 8.65
CA ILE A 254 -31.19 8.12 10.04
C ILE A 254 -31.84 9.09 11.03
N SER A 255 -31.80 10.40 10.75
CA SER A 255 -32.44 11.41 11.61
C SER A 255 -33.95 11.20 11.75
N LYS A 256 -34.66 10.71 10.72
CA LYS A 256 -36.10 10.43 10.83
C LYS A 256 -36.44 9.27 11.76
N VAL A 257 -35.52 8.33 11.99
CA VAL A 257 -35.73 7.15 12.85
C VAL A 257 -35.55 7.50 14.33
N GLU A 258 -34.72 8.49 14.66
CA GLU A 258 -34.50 8.93 16.05
C GLU A 258 -35.62 9.83 16.60
N TYR A 259 -36.41 10.49 15.75
CA TYR A 259 -37.56 11.30 16.16
C TYR A 259 -38.88 10.51 16.29
N THR A 260 -38.87 9.20 16.05
CA THR A 260 -40.07 8.33 16.17
C THR A 260 -40.03 7.36 17.37
N GLN A 261 -39.13 7.57 18.33
CA GLN A 261 -39.14 6.88 19.64
C GLN A 261 -39.59 7.81 20.78
#